data_AF-A0A2D8K275-F1
#
_entry.id   AF-A0A2D8K275-F1
#
_cell.length_a   1.000
_cell.length_b   1.000
_cell.length_c   1.000
_cell.angle_alpha   90.00
_cell.angle_beta   90.00
_cell.angle_gamma   90.00
#
_symmetry.space_group_name_H-M   'P 1'
#
loop_
_entity.id
_entity.type
_entity.pdbx_description
1 polymer ?
#
loop_
_entity_poly.entity_id
_entity_poly.type
_entity_poly.pdbx_seq_one_letter_code
_entity_poly.pdbx_strand_id
1 'polypeptide(L)'
;MDSLATPHAKAAVTTTPMPGWTRPRGPNLTEADAAFSAGITLKSLDDLVRSELTRAGCWRERQALKCAAAAIRLTGRNEDKAALRDAVLLTAAGDDPGPAGKMFLAYKRLATRKPGCSAKQVEGIAELMGLAFDI
;
A
#
# COMPACT_ATOMS: atom_id res chain seq x y z
N MET A 1 34.48 -18.13 -12.76
CA MET A 1 33.80 -17.01 -13.44
C MET A 1 32.94 -16.34 -12.38
N ASP A 2 33.57 -15.48 -11.58
CA ASP A 2 32.91 -14.86 -10.43
C ASP A 2 32.19 -13.61 -10.91
N SER A 3 30.87 -13.71 -11.03
CA SER A 3 30.02 -12.57 -11.38
C SER A 3 29.94 -11.65 -10.17
N LEU A 4 30.66 -10.52 -10.22
CA LEU A 4 30.53 -9.46 -9.23
C LEU A 4 29.10 -8.89 -9.32
N ALA A 5 28.29 -9.13 -8.29
CA ALA A 5 26.98 -8.54 -8.17
C ALA A 5 27.11 -7.01 -8.20
N THR A 6 26.66 -6.38 -9.28
CA THR A 6 26.53 -4.92 -9.36
C THR A 6 25.68 -4.45 -8.18
N PRO A 7 26.21 -3.59 -7.28
CA PRO A 7 25.43 -3.10 -6.16
C PRO A 7 24.21 -2.38 -6.72
N HIS A 8 23.02 -2.86 -6.37
CA HIS A 8 21.78 -2.16 -6.70
C HIS A 8 21.85 -0.78 -6.07
N ALA A 9 21.99 0.25 -6.90
CA ALA A 9 21.90 1.63 -6.47
C ALA A 9 20.58 1.79 -5.68
N LYS A 10 20.71 2.03 -4.37
CA LYS A 10 19.59 2.41 -3.51
C LYS A 10 18.89 3.55 -4.24
N ALA A 11 17.65 3.32 -4.70
CA ALA A 11 16.81 4.45 -5.06
C ALA A 11 16.65 5.26 -3.79
N ALA A 12 17.38 6.37 -3.69
CA ALA A 12 16.93 7.46 -2.87
C ALA A 12 15.58 7.84 -3.47
N VAL A 13 14.50 7.46 -2.77
CA VAL A 13 13.24 8.16 -2.97
C VAL A 13 13.58 9.58 -2.57
N THR A 14 13.80 10.46 -3.54
CA THR A 14 13.83 11.88 -3.31
C THR A 14 12.41 12.24 -2.90
N THR A 15 12.10 12.06 -1.62
CA THR A 15 11.02 12.81 -1.01
C THR A 15 11.46 14.25 -1.16
N THR A 16 10.91 14.96 -2.14
CA THR A 16 11.07 16.41 -2.24
C THR A 16 10.75 16.94 -0.84
N PRO A 17 11.71 17.53 -0.11
CA PRO A 17 11.43 17.99 1.24
C PRO A 17 10.27 18.97 1.12
N MET A 18 9.17 18.67 1.80
CA MET A 18 8.00 19.54 1.69
C MET A 18 8.42 20.94 2.14
N PRO A 19 8.11 21.98 1.35
CA PRO A 19 8.53 23.33 1.69
C PRO A 19 7.98 23.71 3.05
N GLY A 20 8.77 24.38 3.90
CA GLY A 20 8.47 24.54 5.33
C GLY A 20 7.13 25.21 5.69
N TRP A 21 6.41 25.79 4.73
CA TRP A 21 5.04 26.28 4.90
C TRP A 21 3.99 25.16 4.99
N THR A 22 4.30 23.93 4.56
CA THR A 22 3.39 22.77 4.67
C THR A 22 3.39 22.16 6.06
N ARG A 23 4.33 22.58 6.92
CA ARG A 23 4.48 22.06 8.27
C ARG A 23 3.75 23.00 9.25
N PRO A 24 2.94 22.46 10.18
CA PRO A 24 2.30 23.26 11.22
C PRO A 24 3.35 24.08 11.99
N ARG A 25 3.07 25.38 12.18
CA ARG A 25 4.04 26.36 12.71
C ARG A 25 3.97 26.58 14.22
N GLY A 26 3.28 25.73 14.98
CA GLY A 26 3.17 25.89 16.43
C GLY A 26 2.48 24.73 17.13
N PRO A 27 2.40 24.77 18.48
CA PRO A 27 1.80 23.71 19.29
C PRO A 27 0.26 23.65 19.19
N ASN A 28 -0.39 24.73 18.74
CA ASN A 28 -1.83 24.82 18.58
C ASN A 28 -2.22 24.51 17.12
N LEU A 29 -2.32 23.23 16.78
CA LEU A 29 -2.87 22.81 15.49
C LEU A 29 -4.39 23.01 15.51
N THR A 30 -4.91 23.85 14.61
CA THR A 30 -6.35 23.90 14.36
C THR A 30 -6.75 22.74 13.44
N GLU A 31 -8.04 22.42 13.41
CA GLU A 31 -8.61 21.46 12.45
C GLU A 31 -8.32 21.90 10.99
N ALA A 32 -8.39 23.21 10.73
CA ALA A 32 -8.07 23.78 9.42
C ALA A 32 -6.60 23.54 9.03
N ASP A 33 -5.66 23.69 9.96
CA ASP A 33 -4.23 23.42 9.71
C ASP A 33 -3.98 21.94 9.42
N ALA A 34 -4.66 21.04 10.13
CA ALA A 34 -4.57 19.60 9.91
C ALA A 34 -5.14 19.22 8.54
N ALA A 35 -6.31 19.74 8.18
CA ALA A 35 -6.95 19.52 6.88
C ALA A 35 -6.08 20.04 5.73
N PHE A 36 -5.51 21.24 5.87
CA PHE A 36 -4.60 21.83 4.88
C PHE A 36 -3.34 20.97 4.71
N SER A 37 -2.70 20.57 5.82
CA SER A 37 -1.50 19.72 5.79
C SER A 37 -1.78 18.36 5.15
N ALA A 38 -2.93 17.74 5.46
CA ALA A 38 -3.37 16.50 4.84
C ALA A 38 -3.59 16.66 3.34
N GLY A 39 -4.25 17.74 2.92
CA GLY A 39 -4.51 18.06 1.51
C GLY A 39 -3.21 18.22 0.70
N ILE A 40 -2.23 18.96 1.23
CA ILE A 40 -0.93 19.14 0.57
C ILE A 40 -0.16 17.82 0.48
N THR A 41 -0.22 17.00 1.53
CA THR A 41 0.41 15.67 1.53
C THR A 41 -0.23 14.75 0.49
N LEU A 42 -1.57 14.74 0.41
CA LEU A 42 -2.32 13.95 -0.58
C LEU A 42 -2.02 14.41 -2.01
N LYS A 43 -1.97 15.73 -2.27
CA LYS A 43 -1.61 16.27 -3.58
C LYS A 43 -0.20 15.86 -4.00
N SER A 44 0.76 15.96 -3.08
CA SER A 44 2.15 15.58 -3.34
C SER A 44 2.30 14.08 -3.61
N LEU A 45 1.50 13.25 -2.93
CA LEU A 45 1.42 11.82 -3.19
C LEU A 45 0.77 11.53 -4.55
N ASP A 46 -0.31 12.22 -4.92
CA ASP A 46 -0.94 12.08 -6.24
C ASP A 46 0.02 12.44 -7.37
N ASP A 47 0.78 13.52 -7.24
CA ASP A 47 1.81 13.92 -8.21
C ASP A 47 2.89 12.84 -8.36
N LEU A 48 3.36 12.27 -7.24
CA LEU A 48 4.31 11.16 -7.25
C LEU A 48 3.72 9.93 -7.96
N VAL A 49 2.46 9.58 -7.70
CA VAL A 49 1.78 8.44 -8.33
C VAL A 49 1.60 8.67 -9.84
N ARG A 50 1.26 9.90 -10.24
CA ARG A 50 1.08 10.29 -11.65
C ARG A 50 2.38 10.43 -12.43
N SER A 51 3.52 10.60 -11.75
CA SER A 51 4.83 10.69 -12.40
C SER A 51 5.32 9.38 -13.06
N GLU A 52 4.56 8.29 -12.96
CA GLU A 52 4.82 6.99 -13.59
C GLU A 52 6.28 6.52 -13.47
N LEU A 53 6.87 6.68 -12.28
CA LEU A 53 8.25 6.27 -12.01
C LEU A 53 8.49 4.83 -12.50
N THR A 54 9.64 4.56 -13.10
CA THR A 54 10.02 3.22 -13.61
C THR A 54 9.92 2.13 -12.53
N ARG A 55 10.00 2.50 -11.24
CA ARG A 55 9.88 1.59 -10.08
C ARG A 55 8.51 1.63 -9.38
N ALA A 56 7.51 2.31 -9.94
CA ALA A 56 6.20 2.51 -9.32
C ALA A 56 5.47 1.19 -9.02
N GLY A 57 5.67 0.14 -9.84
CA GLY A 57 5.14 -1.20 -9.57
C GLY A 57 5.68 -1.79 -8.26
N CYS A 58 7.00 -1.82 -8.10
CA CYS A 58 7.65 -2.34 -6.89
C CYS A 58 7.28 -1.51 -5.64
N TRP A 59 7.15 -0.19 -5.78
CA TRP A 59 6.68 0.67 -4.68
C TRP A 59 5.24 0.32 -4.27
N ARG A 60 4.32 0.17 -5.23
CA ARG A 60 2.92 -0.22 -4.97
C ARG A 60 2.81 -1.59 -4.33
N GLU A 61 3.58 -2.58 -4.78
CA GLU A 61 3.62 -3.91 -4.16
C GLU A 61 4.12 -3.86 -2.70
N ARG A 62 5.18 -3.08 -2.44
CA ARG A 62 5.67 -2.89 -1.06
C ARG A 62 4.65 -2.17 -0.18
N GLN A 63 3.91 -1.20 -0.73
CA GLN A 63 2.84 -0.53 0.00
C GLN A 63 1.68 -1.50 0.28
N ALA A 64 1.24 -2.29 -0.70
CA ALA A 64 0.21 -3.31 -0.51
C ALA A 64 0.57 -4.27 0.64
N LEU A 65 1.81 -4.75 0.68
CA LEU A 65 2.28 -5.64 1.74
C LEU A 65 2.29 -4.97 3.13
N LYS A 66 2.68 -3.70 3.21
CA LYS A 66 2.65 -2.95 4.49
C LYS A 66 1.22 -2.73 4.98
N CYS A 67 0.32 -2.37 4.08
CA CYS A 67 -1.09 -2.17 4.41
C CYS A 67 -1.75 -3.48 4.84
N ALA A 68 -1.49 -4.59 4.14
CA ALA A 68 -1.96 -5.91 4.52
C ALA A 68 -1.48 -6.31 5.92
N ALA A 69 -0.20 -6.13 6.23
CA ALA A 69 0.34 -6.42 7.55
C ALA A 69 -0.30 -5.54 8.65
N ALA A 70 -0.59 -4.27 8.36
CA ALA A 70 -1.30 -3.40 9.30
C ALA A 70 -2.75 -3.86 9.52
N ALA A 71 -3.46 -4.22 8.45
CA ALA A 71 -4.85 -4.70 8.51
C ALA A 71 -4.96 -6.02 9.28
N ILE A 72 -4.07 -6.97 9.04
CA ILE A 72 -4.01 -8.25 9.78
C ILE A 72 -3.91 -8.02 11.28
N ARG A 73 -3.05 -7.08 11.70
CA ARG A 73 -2.91 -6.69 13.11
C ARG A 73 -4.20 -6.10 13.68
N LEU A 74 -4.93 -5.31 12.89
CA LEU A 74 -6.23 -4.76 13.29
C LEU A 74 -7.30 -5.86 13.42
N THR A 75 -7.19 -6.95 12.67
CA THR A 75 -8.06 -8.13 12.79
C THR A 75 -7.67 -9.08 13.93
N GLY A 76 -6.73 -8.69 14.80
CA GLY A 76 -6.31 -9.48 15.96
C GLY A 76 -5.35 -10.63 15.64
N ARG A 77 -4.80 -10.67 14.42
CA ARG A 77 -3.84 -11.69 14.00
C ARG A 77 -2.42 -11.11 13.94
N ASN A 78 -1.41 -11.98 14.01
CA ASN A 78 -0.02 -11.58 14.19
C ASN A 78 0.90 -12.00 13.03
N GLU A 79 0.35 -12.43 11.90
CA GLU A 79 1.15 -12.77 10.72
C GLU A 79 1.94 -11.54 10.25
N ASP A 80 3.25 -11.71 10.09
CA ASP A 80 4.15 -10.65 9.68
C ASP A 80 4.26 -10.55 8.14
N LYS A 81 5.11 -9.65 7.67
CA LYS A 81 5.30 -9.44 6.23
C LYS A 81 5.95 -10.64 5.52
N ALA A 82 6.72 -11.47 6.22
CA ALA A 82 7.33 -12.64 5.63
C ALA A 82 6.28 -13.74 5.47
N ALA A 83 5.55 -14.05 6.55
CA ALA A 83 4.43 -14.98 6.55
C ALA A 83 3.37 -14.61 5.49
N LEU A 84 3.07 -13.32 5.32
CA LEU A 84 2.17 -12.84 4.26
C LEU A 84 2.67 -13.13 2.85
N ARG A 85 3.97 -12.99 2.60
CA ARG A 85 4.54 -13.30 1.29
C ARG A 85 4.51 -14.80 1.06
N ASP A 86 4.90 -15.58 2.05
CA ASP A 86 4.96 -17.03 1.94
C ASP A 86 3.56 -17.61 1.70
N ALA A 87 2.55 -17.11 2.41
CA ALA A 87 1.15 -17.50 2.22
C ALA A 87 0.63 -17.25 0.79
N VAL A 88 1.18 -16.29 0.04
CA VAL A 88 0.73 -16.00 -1.33
C VAL A 88 1.66 -16.59 -2.39
N LEU A 89 2.97 -16.65 -2.12
CA LEU A 89 3.99 -17.08 -3.10
C LEU A 89 4.23 -18.59 -3.08
N LEU A 90 3.94 -19.26 -1.96
CA LEU A 90 4.08 -20.72 -1.84
C LEU A 90 2.77 -21.47 -2.12
N THR A 91 1.63 -20.76 -2.15
CA THR A 91 0.34 -21.33 -2.54
C THR A 91 0.24 -21.45 -4.06
N ALA A 92 -0.20 -22.62 -4.55
CA ALA A 92 -0.35 -22.83 -5.98
C ALA A 92 -1.45 -21.93 -6.58
N ALA A 93 -1.37 -21.69 -7.88
CA ALA A 93 -2.34 -20.84 -8.55
C ALA A 93 -3.75 -21.47 -8.49
N GLY A 94 -4.69 -20.75 -7.89
CA GLY A 94 -6.08 -21.20 -7.72
C GLY A 94 -6.38 -21.83 -6.35
N ASP A 95 -5.36 -22.15 -5.57
CA ASP A 95 -5.54 -22.65 -4.19
C ASP A 95 -5.83 -21.51 -3.21
N ASP A 96 -6.38 -21.87 -2.05
CA ASP A 96 -6.68 -20.93 -0.98
C ASP A 96 -5.39 -20.60 -0.17
N PRO A 97 -4.91 -19.34 -0.18
CA PRO A 97 -3.73 -18.92 0.60
C PRO A 97 -4.05 -18.65 2.08
N GLY A 98 -5.25 -18.99 2.53
CA GLY A 98 -5.76 -18.73 3.87
C GLY A 98 -6.16 -17.28 4.09
N PRO A 99 -6.68 -16.94 5.29
CA PRO A 99 -7.22 -15.61 5.59
C PRO A 99 -6.17 -14.50 5.50
N ALA A 100 -4.95 -14.76 5.97
CA ALA A 100 -3.85 -13.80 5.90
C ALA A 100 -3.41 -13.55 4.45
N GLY A 101 -3.32 -14.62 3.64
CA GLY A 101 -3.01 -14.53 2.23
C GLY A 101 -4.10 -13.81 1.42
N LYS A 102 -5.38 -14.08 1.69
CA LYS A 102 -6.51 -13.38 1.06
C LYS A 102 -6.49 -11.88 1.37
N MET A 103 -6.17 -11.50 2.61
CA MET A 103 -5.96 -10.08 2.98
C MET A 103 -4.85 -9.44 2.14
N PHE A 104 -3.71 -10.12 1.95
CA PHE A 104 -2.64 -9.59 1.10
C PHE A 104 -3.06 -9.51 -0.38
N LEU A 105 -3.78 -10.51 -0.90
CA LEU A 105 -4.34 -10.45 -2.26
C LEU A 105 -5.32 -9.29 -2.44
N ALA A 106 -6.15 -8.98 -1.43
CA ALA A 106 -7.05 -7.83 -1.44
C ALA A 106 -6.27 -6.51 -1.62
N TYR A 107 -5.20 -6.32 -0.85
CA TYR A 107 -4.34 -5.14 -0.98
C TYR A 107 -3.54 -5.11 -2.29
N LYS A 108 -3.11 -6.26 -2.83
CA LYS A 108 -2.52 -6.31 -4.17
C LYS A 108 -3.51 -5.84 -5.22
N ARG A 109 -4.78 -6.27 -5.13
CA ARG A 109 -5.87 -5.86 -6.03
C ARG A 109 -6.14 -4.35 -5.93
N LEU A 110 -6.21 -3.81 -4.70
CA LEU A 110 -6.34 -2.36 -4.45
C LEU A 110 -5.17 -1.54 -5.00
N ALA A 111 -3.95 -2.08 -4.97
CA ALA A 111 -2.77 -1.43 -5.50
C ALA A 111 -2.66 -1.48 -7.04
N THR A 112 -3.55 -2.22 -7.73
CA THR A 112 -3.63 -2.19 -9.19
C THR A 112 -4.29 -0.91 -9.67
N ARG A 113 -3.71 -0.29 -10.70
CA ARG A 113 -4.26 0.94 -11.30
C ARG A 113 -5.41 0.54 -12.23
N LYS A 114 -6.62 0.40 -11.70
CA LYS A 114 -7.85 0.33 -12.51
C LYS A 114 -8.64 1.63 -12.34
N PRO A 115 -9.07 2.27 -13.44
CA PRO A 115 -9.68 3.61 -13.39
C PRO A 115 -11.13 3.64 -12.89
N GLY A 116 -11.57 2.66 -12.10
CA GLY A 116 -12.95 2.59 -11.63
C GLY A 116 -13.12 1.79 -10.35
N CYS A 117 -14.12 2.19 -9.56
CA CYS A 117 -14.62 1.49 -8.38
C CYS A 117 -16.07 1.07 -8.69
N SER A 118 -16.25 -0.18 -9.09
CA SER A 118 -17.57 -0.79 -9.32
C SER A 118 -18.00 -1.62 -8.11
N ALA A 119 -19.30 -1.79 -7.89
CA ALA A 119 -19.83 -2.62 -6.81
C ALA A 119 -19.21 -4.03 -6.82
N LYS A 120 -19.11 -4.68 -7.98
CA LYS A 120 -18.46 -6.00 -8.13
C LYS A 120 -16.98 -6.02 -7.72
N GLN A 121 -16.25 -4.93 -7.93
CA GLN A 121 -14.87 -4.84 -7.48
C GLN A 121 -14.79 -4.71 -5.95
N VAL A 122 -15.69 -3.91 -5.36
CA VAL A 122 -15.76 -3.74 -3.91
C VAL A 122 -16.17 -5.05 -3.24
N GLU A 123 -17.21 -5.70 -3.76
CA GLU A 123 -17.68 -7.02 -3.31
C GLU A 123 -16.55 -8.05 -3.32
N GLY A 124 -15.84 -8.19 -4.44
CA GLY A 124 -14.72 -9.13 -4.52
C GLY A 124 -13.49 -8.75 -3.67
N ILE A 125 -13.38 -7.50 -3.21
CA ILE A 125 -12.36 -7.09 -2.22
C ILE A 125 -12.87 -7.41 -0.81
N ALA A 126 -14.14 -7.14 -0.52
CA ALA A 126 -14.79 -7.46 0.75
C ALA A 126 -14.74 -8.98 1.02
N GLU A 127 -15.01 -9.80 0.02
CA GLU A 127 -14.91 -11.26 0.08
C GLU A 127 -13.49 -11.71 0.47
N LEU A 128 -12.45 -11.15 -0.16
CA LEU A 128 -11.06 -11.43 0.20
C LEU A 128 -10.69 -10.97 1.62
N MET A 129 -11.33 -9.91 2.11
CA MET A 129 -11.14 -9.42 3.46
C MET A 129 -12.00 -10.16 4.51
N GLY A 130 -12.90 -11.05 4.08
CA GLY A 130 -13.85 -11.72 4.96
C GLY A 130 -14.91 -10.78 5.54
N LEU A 131 -15.23 -9.70 4.83
CA LEU A 131 -16.22 -8.71 5.23
C LEU A 131 -17.56 -9.02 4.56
N ALA A 132 -18.66 -8.87 5.32
CA ALA A 132 -19.99 -8.88 4.75
C ALA A 132 -20.17 -7.67 3.82
N PHE A 133 -20.72 -7.89 2.63
CA PHE A 133 -21.05 -6.84 1.67
C PHE A 133 -22.57 -6.83 1.49
N ASP A 134 -23.22 -5.80 2.02
CA ASP A 134 -24.65 -5.55 1.84
C ASP A 134 -24.76 -4.28 0.97
N ILE A 135 -25.55 -4.35 -0.11
CA ILE A 135 -25.64 -3.31 -1.16
C ILE A 135 -26.84 -2.41 -0.92
#